data_AF-A0A814SJR9-F1
#
_entry.id   AF-A0A814SJR9-F1
#
_cell.length_a   1.000
_cell.length_b   1.000
_cell.length_c   1.000
_cell.angle_alpha   90.00
_cell.angle_beta   90.00
_cell.angle_gamma   90.00
#
_symmetry.space_group_name_H-M   'P 1'
#
loop_
_entity.id
_entity.type
_entity.pdbx_description
1 polymer ?
#
loop_
_entity_poly.entity_id
_entity_poly.type
_entity_poly.pdbx_seq_one_letter_code
_entity_poly.pdbx_strand_id
1 'polypeptide(L)'
;MTLQCRVGDMRKSHIVEAHVRMYLIKKRVTLEGEILPLHTYDMNVGFDKGTDRLFLIWPLVVEHIIDEQSPLYDISRADLIQQRFELVVILEGIIESTGMTTQARTSYLPSEILWGYRFERLITFQRDDGLYRIDYSRFNLSYPVDMITCSAKELKDLHELEKQHEHNQSNITPNVIDNDNDNDNDTNEPVYSKSEKSKTMKLPFLWPEKKESTL
;
A
#
# COMPACT_ATOMS: atom_id res chain seq x y z
N MET A 1 -0.44 5.62 1.26
CA MET A 1 0.52 4.64 0.68
C MET A 1 0.75 3.52 1.70
N THR A 2 1.39 2.40 1.35
CA THR A 2 1.67 1.30 2.30
C THR A 2 3.09 0.77 2.13
N LEU A 3 3.67 0.29 3.24
CA LEU A 3 4.91 -0.48 3.29
C LEU A 3 4.54 -1.93 3.61
N GLN A 4 5.06 -2.88 2.84
CA GLN A 4 4.72 -4.30 2.97
C GLN A 4 5.94 -5.13 3.32
N CYS A 5 5.79 -6.10 4.23
CA CYS A 5 6.75 -7.17 4.42
C CYS A 5 6.03 -8.52 4.39
N ARG A 6 6.71 -9.55 3.92
CA ARG A 6 6.15 -10.89 3.83
C ARG A 6 6.69 -11.76 4.94
N VAL A 7 5.79 -12.43 5.64
CA VAL A 7 6.11 -13.33 6.75
C VAL A 7 5.58 -14.71 6.40
N GLY A 8 6.36 -15.75 6.70
CA GLY A 8 5.94 -17.12 6.48
C GLY A 8 6.62 -18.04 7.48
N ASP A 9 5.93 -19.11 7.84
CA ASP A 9 6.52 -20.20 8.60
C ASP A 9 7.06 -21.27 7.64
N MET A 10 8.34 -21.60 7.80
CA MET A 10 9.01 -22.69 7.07
C MET A 10 9.14 -23.96 7.92
N ARG A 11 8.70 -23.92 9.18
CA ARG A 11 8.72 -25.07 10.09
C ARG A 11 7.57 -26.02 9.75
N LYS A 12 7.69 -27.26 10.25
CA LYS A 12 6.63 -28.27 10.16
C LYS A 12 5.56 -28.12 11.25
N SER A 13 5.95 -27.54 12.39
CA SER A 13 5.06 -27.23 13.51
C SER A 13 4.44 -25.85 13.33
N HIS A 14 3.22 -25.63 13.82
CA HIS A 14 2.60 -24.31 13.75
C HIS A 14 3.12 -23.36 14.83
N ILE A 15 3.16 -22.07 14.50
CA ILE A 15 3.32 -20.99 15.47
C ILE A 15 1.92 -20.49 15.86
N VAL A 16 1.56 -20.70 17.11
CA VAL A 16 0.31 -20.26 17.75
C VAL A 16 0.52 -18.86 18.32
N GLU A 17 -0.56 -18.05 18.36
CA GLU A 17 -0.51 -16.66 18.85
C GLU A 17 0.60 -15.81 18.17
N ALA A 18 0.82 -16.07 16.89
CA ALA A 18 1.78 -15.32 16.10
C ALA A 18 1.35 -13.84 16.03
N HIS A 19 2.27 -12.92 16.26
CA HIS A 19 2.04 -11.49 16.06
C HIS A 19 3.31 -10.79 15.60
N VAL A 20 3.14 -9.70 14.87
CA VAL A 20 4.25 -8.95 14.26
C VAL A 20 4.35 -7.56 14.84
N ARG A 21 5.58 -7.12 15.07
CA ARG A 21 5.92 -5.73 15.41
C ARG A 21 6.92 -5.19 14.41
N MET A 22 6.86 -3.90 14.19
CA MET A 22 7.74 -3.21 13.27
C MET A 22 8.25 -1.93 13.92
N TYR A 23 9.55 -1.67 13.78
CA TYR A 23 10.21 -0.51 14.34
C TYR A 23 11.06 0.16 13.28
N LEU A 24 11.03 1.49 13.23
CA LEU A 24 11.97 2.28 12.45
C LEU A 24 13.01 2.87 13.39
N ILE A 25 14.28 2.53 13.21
CA ILE A 25 15.39 3.08 13.98
C ILE A 25 16.03 4.18 13.13
N LYS A 26 15.95 5.43 13.61
CA LYS A 26 16.48 6.60 12.90
C LYS A 26 17.02 7.64 13.89
N LYS A 27 18.02 8.40 13.45
CA LYS A 27 18.52 9.55 14.21
C LYS A 27 17.41 10.60 14.35
N ARG A 28 17.14 11.04 15.59
CA ARG A 28 16.20 12.12 15.90
C ARG A 28 16.94 13.25 16.61
N VAL A 29 16.54 14.49 16.35
CA VAL A 29 16.94 15.66 17.16
C VAL A 29 15.70 16.19 17.85
N THR A 30 15.76 16.37 19.17
CA THR A 30 14.62 16.89 19.95
C THR A 30 14.51 18.41 19.80
N LEU A 31 13.41 18.98 20.29
CA LEU A 31 13.18 20.43 20.25
C LEU A 31 14.20 21.20 21.10
N GLU A 32 14.73 20.54 22.14
CA GLU A 32 15.74 21.04 23.06
C GLU A 32 17.16 20.94 22.47
N GLY A 33 17.31 20.36 21.27
CA GLY A 33 18.58 20.17 20.59
C GLY A 33 19.34 18.89 20.99
N GLU A 34 18.73 18.00 21.79
CA GLU A 34 19.34 16.71 22.11
C GLU A 34 19.35 15.81 20.87
N ILE A 35 20.49 15.15 20.63
CA ILE A 35 20.65 14.21 19.52
C ILE A 35 20.44 12.79 20.06
N LEU A 36 19.43 12.10 19.54
CA LEU A 36 19.15 10.70 19.79
C LEU A 36 19.63 9.87 18.58
N PRO A 37 20.78 9.19 18.64
CA PRO A 37 21.37 8.53 17.47
C PRO A 37 20.53 7.36 16.94
N LEU A 38 19.90 6.60 17.84
CA LEU A 38 19.12 5.39 17.54
C LEU A 38 17.73 5.52 18.15
N HIS A 39 16.99 6.55 17.77
CA HIS A 39 15.61 6.70 18.23
C HIS A 39 14.73 5.66 17.52
N THR A 40 13.98 4.91 18.31
CA THR A 40 13.06 3.88 17.81
C THR A 40 11.66 4.47 17.68
N TYR A 41 11.13 4.43 16.47
CA TYR A 41 9.74 4.75 16.18
C TYR A 41 8.95 3.45 16.04
N ASP A 42 7.85 3.33 16.76
CA ASP A 42 6.90 2.22 16.58
C ASP A 42 6.13 2.40 15.27
N MET A 43 6.03 1.34 14.49
CA MET A 43 5.37 1.33 13.19
C MET A 43 4.10 0.48 13.28
N ASN A 44 2.94 1.13 13.21
CA ASN A 44 1.66 0.44 13.35
C ASN A 44 1.40 -0.53 12.17
N VAL A 45 1.43 -1.83 12.45
CA VAL A 45 1.09 -2.91 11.50
C VAL A 45 -0.32 -3.48 11.77
N GLY A 46 -1.16 -2.69 12.44
CA GLY A 46 -2.53 -3.04 12.76
C GLY A 46 -2.79 -3.43 14.21
N PHE A 47 -1.94 -2.99 15.14
CA PHE A 47 -2.09 -3.23 16.58
C PHE A 47 -3.45 -2.74 17.09
N ASP A 48 -3.87 -1.53 16.72
CA ASP A 48 -5.14 -0.94 17.17
C ASP A 48 -6.37 -1.74 16.70
N LYS A 49 -6.25 -2.42 15.55
CA LYS A 49 -7.31 -3.25 14.97
C LYS A 49 -7.15 -4.72 15.34
N GLY A 50 -6.04 -5.08 16.00
CA GLY A 50 -5.65 -6.45 16.31
C GLY A 50 -5.33 -7.32 15.10
N THR A 51 -5.02 -6.71 13.94
CA THR A 51 -4.62 -7.40 12.70
C THR A 51 -3.12 -7.70 12.64
N ASP A 52 -2.37 -7.20 13.62
CA ASP A 52 -0.98 -7.58 13.90
C ASP A 52 -0.86 -9.05 14.35
N ARG A 53 -1.93 -9.59 14.94
CA ARG A 53 -2.07 -11.01 15.30
C ARG A 53 -2.35 -11.83 14.04
N LEU A 54 -1.40 -12.67 13.67
CA LEU A 54 -1.39 -13.42 12.43
C LEU A 54 -1.90 -14.85 12.63
N PHE A 55 -2.76 -15.29 11.72
CA PHE A 55 -3.05 -16.71 11.54
C PHE A 55 -2.06 -17.32 10.54
N LEU A 56 -0.85 -17.61 11.02
CA LEU A 56 0.32 -17.94 10.18
C LEU A 56 0.33 -19.41 9.70
N ILE A 57 -0.75 -19.86 9.05
CA ILE A 57 -0.78 -21.19 8.37
C ILE A 57 -0.15 -21.12 6.97
N TRP A 58 -0.32 -19.99 6.29
CA TRP A 58 0.30 -19.71 5.00
C TRP A 58 1.10 -18.40 5.06
N PRO A 59 2.01 -18.15 4.11
CA PRO A 59 2.69 -16.86 4.00
C PRO A 59 1.70 -15.69 3.92
N LEU A 60 1.88 -14.70 4.79
CA LEU A 60 1.08 -13.50 4.87
C LEU A 60 1.89 -12.26 4.50
N VAL A 61 1.23 -11.26 3.93
CA VAL A 61 1.80 -9.94 3.74
C VAL A 61 1.30 -9.07 4.88
N VAL A 62 2.23 -8.56 5.68
CA VAL A 62 1.97 -7.59 6.73
C VAL A 62 2.13 -6.20 6.12
N GLU A 63 1.18 -5.32 6.43
CA GLU A 63 1.12 -3.98 5.87
C GLU A 63 1.21 -2.93 6.97
N HIS A 64 2.11 -1.97 6.80
CA HIS A 64 2.12 -0.72 7.53
C HIS A 64 1.51 0.38 6.65
N ILE A 65 0.46 1.02 7.15
CA ILE A 65 -0.16 2.16 6.47
C ILE A 65 0.69 3.39 6.71
N ILE A 66 1.16 4.03 5.65
CA ILE A 66 1.91 5.28 5.73
C ILE A 66 0.89 6.42 5.79
N ASP A 67 0.51 6.78 7.01
CA ASP A 67 -0.32 7.92 7.38
C ASP A 67 0.52 9.06 7.99
N GLU A 68 -0.13 10.12 8.48
CA GLU A 68 0.52 11.30 9.07
C GLU A 68 1.33 10.98 10.35
N GLN A 69 1.00 9.88 11.02
CA GLN A 69 1.68 9.44 12.24
C GLN A 69 2.91 8.58 11.91
N SER A 70 2.99 8.07 10.68
CA SER A 70 4.13 7.30 10.20
C SER A 70 5.39 8.16 10.07
N PRO A 71 6.55 7.72 10.57
CA PRO A 71 7.83 8.40 10.34
C PRO A 71 8.30 8.33 8.87
N LEU A 72 7.57 7.61 8.01
CA LEU A 72 7.82 7.55 6.56
C LEU A 72 6.93 8.53 5.76
N TYR A 73 6.07 9.30 6.41
CA TYR A 73 5.04 10.11 5.74
C TYR A 73 5.60 11.14 4.74
N ASP A 74 6.68 11.82 5.11
CA ASP A 74 7.33 12.87 4.31
C ASP A 74 8.39 12.32 3.33
N ILE A 75 8.56 11.01 3.21
CA ILE A 75 9.64 10.41 2.41
C ILE A 75 9.15 10.11 1.00
N SER A 76 9.75 10.76 -0.01
CA SER A 76 9.52 10.44 -1.42
C SER A 76 10.40 9.28 -1.90
N ARG A 77 10.15 8.78 -3.12
CA ARG A 77 10.99 7.76 -3.76
C ARG A 77 12.46 8.18 -3.87
N ALA A 78 12.70 9.44 -4.21
CA ALA A 78 14.06 9.96 -4.37
C ALA A 78 14.76 10.09 -3.02
N ASP A 79 14.02 10.52 -2.00
CA ASP A 79 14.55 10.70 -0.65
C ASP A 79 14.90 9.36 0.00
N LEU A 80 14.09 8.31 -0.24
CA LEU A 80 14.27 6.99 0.36
C LEU A 80 15.72 6.48 0.24
N ILE A 81 16.34 6.66 -0.93
CA ILE A 81 17.71 6.20 -1.21
C ILE A 81 18.75 6.95 -0.36
N GLN A 82 18.47 8.20 0.00
CA GLN A 82 19.36 9.06 0.78
C GLN A 82 19.12 8.97 2.29
N GLN A 83 18.00 8.38 2.71
CA GLN A 83 17.68 8.24 4.11
C GLN A 83 18.68 7.31 4.83
N ARG A 84 18.85 7.56 6.13
CA ARG A 84 19.61 6.70 7.03
C ARG A 84 18.70 6.24 8.16
N PHE A 85 18.12 5.07 7.99
CA PHE A 85 17.35 4.38 9.01
C PHE A 85 17.54 2.87 8.86
N GLU A 86 17.09 2.12 9.85
CA GLU A 86 16.96 0.67 9.78
C GLU A 86 15.53 0.29 10.17
N LEU A 87 14.88 -0.51 9.32
CA LEU A 87 13.53 -1.01 9.59
C LEU A 87 13.65 -2.40 10.20
N VAL A 88 13.30 -2.57 11.46
CA VAL A 88 13.33 -3.86 12.16
C VAL A 88 11.93 -4.47 12.15
N VAL A 89 11.83 -5.73 11.75
CA VAL A 89 10.59 -6.52 11.79
C VAL A 89 10.80 -7.68 12.74
N ILE A 90 9.85 -7.85 13.67
CA ILE A 90 9.88 -8.88 14.70
C ILE A 90 8.61 -9.70 14.58
N LEU A 91 8.75 -11.02 14.44
CA LEU A 91 7.67 -11.99 14.56
C LEU A 91 7.84 -12.71 15.90
N GLU A 92 6.81 -12.68 16.73
CA GLU A 92 6.73 -13.39 18.01
C GLU A 92 5.59 -14.40 17.96
N GLY A 93 5.71 -15.50 18.71
CA GLY A 93 4.64 -16.47 18.88
C GLY A 93 5.06 -17.65 19.73
N ILE A 94 4.21 -18.67 19.84
CA ILE A 94 4.44 -19.87 20.63
C ILE A 94 4.52 -21.08 19.69
N ILE A 95 5.56 -21.88 19.79
CA ILE A 95 5.69 -23.10 18.99
C ILE A 95 4.74 -24.16 19.53
N GLU A 96 3.79 -24.62 18.71
CA GLU A 96 2.76 -25.59 19.09
C GLU A 96 3.33 -26.87 19.73
N SER A 97 4.40 -27.41 19.15
CA SER A 97 4.98 -28.69 19.59
C SER A 97 5.72 -28.63 20.93
N THR A 98 6.17 -27.45 21.36
CA THR A 98 6.99 -27.31 22.58
C THR A 98 6.37 -26.40 23.63
N GLY A 99 5.38 -25.57 23.26
CA GLY A 99 4.82 -24.52 24.13
C GLY A 99 5.81 -23.39 24.45
N MET A 100 7.00 -23.38 23.84
CA MET A 100 7.99 -22.32 24.07
C MET A 100 7.71 -21.11 23.19
N THR A 101 7.95 -19.93 23.75
CA THR A 101 7.92 -18.69 22.97
C THR A 101 9.11 -18.64 22.00
N THR A 102 8.85 -18.16 20.79
CA THR A 102 9.84 -17.99 19.74
C THR A 102 9.76 -16.58 19.18
N GLN A 103 10.91 -16.05 18.77
CA GLN A 103 11.03 -14.75 18.15
C GLN A 103 11.96 -14.84 16.95
N ALA A 104 11.47 -14.42 15.79
CA ALA A 104 12.26 -14.20 14.59
C ALA A 104 12.41 -12.69 14.36
N ARG A 105 13.61 -12.24 14.00
CA ARG A 105 13.92 -10.84 13.75
C ARG A 105 14.64 -10.71 12.44
N THR A 106 14.30 -9.68 11.68
CA THR A 106 15.03 -9.26 10.48
C THR A 106 15.06 -7.75 10.44
N SER A 107 16.00 -7.18 9.70
CA SER A 107 16.01 -5.75 9.42
C SER A 107 16.20 -5.47 7.93
N TYR A 108 15.79 -4.27 7.53
CA TYR A 108 15.89 -3.77 6.17
C TYR A 108 16.51 -2.37 6.18
N LEU A 109 17.52 -2.19 5.34
CA LEU A 109 18.09 -0.89 5.00
C LEU A 109 17.23 -0.19 3.93
N PRO A 110 17.34 1.13 3.76
CA PRO A 110 16.55 1.85 2.77
C PRO A 110 16.81 1.36 1.33
N SER A 111 18.02 0.88 1.05
CA SER A 111 18.40 0.27 -0.23
C SER A 111 17.75 -1.08 -0.52
N GLU A 112 17.23 -1.77 0.51
CA GLU A 112 16.56 -3.08 0.39
C GLU A 112 15.04 -2.93 0.23
N ILE A 113 14.51 -1.71 0.42
CA ILE A 113 13.10 -1.40 0.26
C ILE A 113 12.81 -1.03 -1.20
N LEU A 114 12.00 -1.85 -1.85
CA LEU A 114 11.64 -1.68 -3.25
C LEU A 114 10.41 -0.78 -3.41
N TRP A 115 10.60 0.45 -3.87
CA TRP A 115 9.49 1.38 -4.14
C TRP A 115 8.72 1.01 -5.41
N GLY A 116 7.39 0.94 -5.31
CA GLY A 116 6.54 0.61 -6.46
C GLY A 116 6.64 -0.86 -6.84
N TYR A 117 6.82 -1.75 -5.87
CA TYR A 117 6.81 -3.19 -6.08
C TYR A 117 5.65 -3.83 -5.33
N ARG A 118 5.16 -4.96 -5.86
CA ARG A 118 4.21 -5.83 -5.18
C ARG A 118 4.74 -7.24 -5.17
N PHE A 119 4.44 -7.95 -4.09
CA PHE A 119 4.79 -9.35 -3.94
C PHE A 119 4.00 -10.25 -4.92
N GLU A 120 4.66 -11.25 -5.51
CA GLU A 120 4.00 -12.25 -6.37
C GLU A 120 3.08 -13.17 -5.57
N ARG A 121 1.99 -13.65 -6.19
CA ARG A 121 1.06 -14.57 -5.53
C ARG A 121 1.69 -15.96 -5.34
N LEU A 122 1.70 -16.44 -4.10
CA LEU A 122 2.27 -17.76 -3.74
C LEU A 122 1.30 -18.92 -3.87
N ILE A 123 0.01 -18.63 -3.66
CA ILE A 123 -1.03 -19.64 -3.59
C ILE A 123 -1.60 -19.87 -5.00
N THR A 124 -1.61 -21.14 -5.39
CA THR A 124 -2.22 -21.60 -6.65
C THR A 124 -3.24 -22.68 -6.34
N PHE A 125 -4.39 -22.62 -7.02
CA PHE A 125 -5.42 -23.65 -6.92
C PHE A 125 -5.23 -24.61 -8.08
N GLN A 126 -4.98 -25.88 -7.77
CA GLN A 126 -4.86 -26.94 -8.78
C GLN A 126 -6.25 -27.50 -9.05
N ARG A 127 -6.70 -27.42 -10.31
CA ARG A 127 -8.05 -27.89 -10.68
C ARG A 127 -8.16 -29.41 -10.71
N ASP A 128 -7.03 -30.10 -10.88
CA ASP A 128 -7.00 -31.55 -11.08
C ASP A 128 -7.30 -32.33 -9.79
N ASP A 129 -6.79 -31.86 -8.65
CA ASP A 129 -7.00 -32.46 -7.32
C ASP A 129 -7.86 -31.59 -6.38
N GLY A 130 -8.20 -30.36 -6.79
CA GLY A 130 -8.98 -29.42 -5.99
C GLY A 130 -8.24 -28.85 -4.78
N LEU A 131 -6.91 -28.95 -4.75
CA LEU A 131 -6.09 -28.53 -3.62
C LEU A 131 -5.39 -27.19 -3.86
N TYR A 132 -5.20 -26.44 -2.76
CA TYR A 132 -4.33 -25.27 -2.75
C TYR A 132 -2.88 -25.70 -2.53
N ARG A 133 -1.98 -25.22 -3.39
CA ARG A 133 -0.54 -25.43 -3.26
C ARG A 133 0.17 -24.11 -3.11
N ILE A 134 1.10 -24.09 -2.15
CA ILE A 134 1.96 -22.94 -1.86
C ILE A 134 3.33 -23.23 -2.45
N ASP A 135 3.78 -22.36 -3.36
CA ASP A 135 5.12 -22.45 -3.93
C ASP A 135 6.06 -21.46 -3.23
N TYR A 136 6.84 -21.97 -2.28
CA TYR A 136 7.79 -21.16 -1.53
C TYR A 136 8.99 -20.69 -2.36
N SER A 137 9.24 -21.25 -3.55
CA SER A 137 10.29 -20.73 -4.44
C SER A 137 10.01 -19.29 -4.87
N ARG A 138 8.73 -18.91 -4.93
CA ARG A 138 8.28 -17.55 -5.27
C ARG A 138 8.20 -16.61 -4.07
N PHE A 139 8.59 -17.05 -2.87
CA PHE A 139 8.37 -16.30 -1.61
C PHE A 139 9.00 -14.90 -1.64
N ASN A 140 10.19 -14.75 -2.22
CA ASN A 140 10.86 -13.46 -2.33
C ASN A 140 10.58 -12.73 -3.65
N LEU A 141 9.81 -13.32 -4.57
CA LEU A 141 9.55 -12.71 -5.86
C LEU A 141 8.56 -11.55 -5.75
N SER A 142 8.87 -10.49 -6.46
CA SER A 142 8.06 -9.28 -6.58
C SER A 142 8.14 -8.75 -8.00
N TYR A 143 7.12 -8.00 -8.39
CA TYR A 143 7.03 -7.37 -9.70
C TYR A 143 6.81 -5.86 -9.55
N PRO A 144 7.36 -5.05 -10.48
CA PRO A 144 7.17 -3.61 -10.46
C PRO A 144 5.72 -3.26 -10.81
N VAL A 145 5.21 -2.20 -10.21
CA VAL A 145 3.89 -1.64 -10.43
C VAL A 145 4.02 -0.13 -10.59
N ASP A 146 3.29 0.43 -11.55
CA ASP A 146 3.22 1.87 -11.72
C ASP A 146 2.66 2.52 -10.45
N MET A 147 3.52 3.26 -9.76
CA MET A 147 3.22 3.93 -8.51
C MET A 147 3.78 5.34 -8.54
N ILE A 148 3.03 6.26 -7.95
CA ILE A 148 3.41 7.66 -7.81
C ILE A 148 4.73 7.73 -7.01
N THR A 149 5.62 8.64 -7.41
CA THR A 149 6.97 8.78 -6.84
C THR A 149 7.08 9.80 -5.71
N CYS A 150 6.02 10.58 -5.47
CA CYS A 150 5.94 11.55 -4.38
C CYS A 150 5.77 10.87 -3.01
N SER A 151 5.95 11.64 -1.95
CA SER A 151 5.71 11.20 -0.58
C SER A 151 4.22 10.95 -0.31
N ALA A 152 3.90 10.26 0.80
CA ALA A 152 2.52 10.06 1.21
C ALA A 152 1.82 11.38 1.53
N LYS A 153 2.56 12.36 2.06
CA LYS A 153 2.07 13.72 2.29
C LYS A 153 1.68 14.46 1.02
N GLU A 154 2.61 14.56 0.06
CA GLU A 154 2.34 15.24 -1.21
C GLU A 154 1.16 14.60 -1.95
N LEU A 155 1.02 13.28 -1.87
CA LEU A 155 -0.13 12.57 -2.44
C LEU A 155 -1.44 12.95 -1.73
N LYS A 156 -1.42 13.10 -0.40
CA LYS A 156 -2.61 13.56 0.34
C LYS A 156 -2.99 14.98 -0.05
N ASP A 157 -2.03 15.89 -0.09
CA ASP A 157 -2.23 17.30 -0.45
C ASP A 157 -2.83 17.43 -1.86
N LEU A 158 -2.33 16.65 -2.83
CA LEU A 158 -2.86 16.61 -4.19
C LEU A 158 -4.33 16.14 -4.23
N HIS A 159 -4.66 15.05 -3.52
CA HIS A 159 -6.04 14.57 -3.45
C HIS A 159 -6.99 15.58 -2.79
N GLU A 160 -6.52 16.38 -1.83
CA GLU A 160 -7.33 17.42 -1.19
C GLU A 160 -7.61 18.58 -2.15
N LEU A 161 -6.62 18.99 -2.94
CA LEU A 161 -6.80 20.01 -3.98
C LEU A 161 -7.79 19.55 -5.06
N GLU A 162 -7.69 18.31 -5.53
CA GLU A 162 -8.62 17.75 -6.52
C GLU A 162 -10.07 17.80 -6.02
N LYS A 163 -10.31 17.41 -4.77
CA LYS A 163 -11.65 17.48 -4.15
C LYS A 163 -12.19 18.90 -4.06
N GLN A 164 -11.33 19.89 -3.77
CA GLN A 164 -11.75 21.29 -3.75
C GLN A 164 -12.10 21.80 -5.15
N HIS A 165 -11.37 21.39 -6.18
CA HIS A 165 -11.68 21.73 -7.56
C HIS A 165 -13.01 21.13 -8.03
N GLU A 166 -13.29 19.86 -7.68
CA GLU A 166 -14.57 19.22 -7.96
C GLU A 166 -15.74 19.93 -7.26
N HIS A 167 -15.58 20.27 -5.97
CA HIS A 167 -16.61 21.00 -5.21
C HIS A 167 -16.87 22.41 -5.75
N ASN A 168 -15.82 23.11 -6.21
CA ASN A 168 -15.96 24.43 -6.81
C ASN A 168 -16.60 24.38 -8.20
N GLN A 169 -16.36 23.33 -9.01
CA GLN A 169 -17.00 23.18 -10.31
C GLN A 169 -18.49 22.83 -10.20
N SER A 170 -18.91 22.05 -9.20
CA SER A 170 -20.35 21.77 -8.95
C SER A 170 -21.15 23.00 -8.51
N ASN A 171 -20.48 24.03 -7.99
CA ASN A 171 -21.12 25.28 -7.55
C ASN A 171 -21.21 26.35 -8.66
N ILE A 172 -20.68 26.07 -9.87
CA ILE A 172 -20.62 27.03 -11.00
C ILE A 172 -21.55 26.61 -12.16
N THR A 173 -22.50 25.68 -11.99
CA THR A 173 -23.64 25.63 -12.93
C THR A 173 -24.56 26.82 -12.65
N PRO A 174 -24.66 27.83 -13.54
CA PRO A 174 -25.66 28.86 -13.37
C PRO A 174 -27.02 28.20 -13.55
N ASN A 175 -27.95 28.49 -12.63
CA ASN A 175 -29.37 28.29 -12.89
C ASN A 175 -29.73 29.10 -14.15
N VAL A 176 -29.74 28.44 -15.30
CA VAL A 176 -30.45 28.95 -16.47
C VAL A 176 -31.93 28.79 -16.12
N ILE A 177 -32.54 29.91 -15.74
CA ILE A 177 -33.99 30.05 -15.65
C ILE A 177 -34.46 30.06 -17.10
N ASP A 178 -34.88 28.89 -17.60
CA ASP A 178 -35.61 28.80 -18.87
C ASP A 178 -37.03 29.32 -18.60
N ASN A 179 -37.30 30.57 -19.02
CA ASN A 179 -38.64 31.09 -19.20
C ASN A 179 -39.14 30.70 -20.60
N ASP A 180 -40.18 29.86 -20.66
CA ASP A 180 -41.36 29.86 -21.55
C ASP A 180 -41.17 30.26 -23.03
N ASN A 181 -41.43 29.37 -24.01
CA ASN A 181 -42.80 29.00 -24.44
C ASN A 181 -42.87 28.21 -25.79
N ASP A 182 -43.86 27.32 -25.82
CA ASP A 182 -44.73 26.87 -26.93
C ASP A 182 -44.26 25.93 -28.08
N ASN A 183 -44.77 24.69 -27.96
CA ASN A 183 -45.79 24.05 -28.82
C ASN A 183 -45.48 22.77 -29.64
N ASP A 184 -46.34 21.78 -29.35
CA ASP A 184 -46.99 20.77 -30.20
C ASP A 184 -46.33 19.41 -30.52
N ASN A 185 -46.83 18.43 -29.73
CA ASN A 185 -47.48 17.17 -30.11
C ASN A 185 -46.75 15.87 -30.48
N ASP A 186 -47.24 14.84 -29.78
CA ASP A 186 -47.39 13.40 -30.10
C ASP A 186 -46.16 12.49 -30.08
N THR A 187 -46.03 11.65 -29.04
CA THR A 187 -46.55 10.26 -28.98
C THR A 187 -45.93 9.54 -27.76
N ASN A 188 -46.75 8.84 -26.97
CA ASN A 188 -46.35 8.05 -25.79
C ASN A 188 -45.55 6.79 -26.14
N GLU A 189 -44.47 6.51 -25.39
CA GLU A 189 -44.26 5.26 -24.61
C GLU A 189 -43.07 5.42 -23.63
N PRO A 190 -43.11 4.87 -22.39
CA PRO A 190 -42.03 5.02 -21.41
C PRO A 190 -41.04 3.86 -21.49
N VAL A 191 -39.79 4.05 -21.01
CA VAL A 191 -39.03 3.12 -20.12
C VAL A 191 -37.54 3.51 -20.02
N TYR A 192 -37.11 3.77 -18.78
CA TYR A 192 -35.81 3.62 -18.13
C TYR A 192 -34.49 4.13 -18.76
N SER A 193 -33.97 5.15 -18.06
CA SER A 193 -32.59 5.56 -17.81
C SER A 193 -31.43 4.70 -18.32
N LYS A 194 -30.51 5.34 -19.07
CA LYS A 194 -29.06 5.07 -18.97
C LYS A 194 -28.29 6.39 -19.00
N SER A 195 -27.59 6.66 -17.91
CA SER A 195 -26.61 7.73 -17.78
C SER A 195 -25.45 7.52 -18.74
N GLU A 196 -25.11 8.57 -19.48
CA GLU A 196 -23.94 8.62 -20.33
C GLU A 196 -22.67 8.81 -19.49
N LYS A 197 -21.79 7.81 -19.65
CA LYS A 197 -20.33 7.82 -19.52
C LYS A 197 -19.70 9.17 -19.20
N SER A 198 -19.28 9.34 -17.93
CA SER A 198 -18.23 10.30 -17.59
C SER A 198 -16.90 9.83 -18.19
N LYS A 199 -16.31 10.69 -19.01
CA LYS A 199 -15.02 10.50 -19.68
C LYS A 199 -13.90 10.43 -18.64
N THR A 200 -13.30 9.27 -18.47
CA THR A 200 -12.00 9.17 -17.79
C THR A 200 -10.95 9.84 -18.67
N MET A 201 -10.41 10.97 -18.19
CA MET A 201 -9.32 11.69 -18.82
C MET A 201 -8.05 10.85 -18.68
N LYS A 202 -7.67 10.11 -19.73
CA LYS A 202 -6.36 9.47 -19.84
C LYS A 202 -5.34 10.57 -20.15
N LEU A 203 -4.44 10.85 -19.20
CA LEU A 203 -3.23 11.62 -19.50
C LEU A 203 -2.32 10.78 -20.41
N PRO A 204 -1.91 11.29 -21.59
CA PRO A 204 -0.94 10.61 -22.43
C PRO A 204 0.46 10.94 -21.93
N PHE A 205 1.24 9.93 -21.55
CA PHE A 205 2.69 10.12 -21.42
C PHE A 205 3.42 9.06 -22.22
N LEU A 206 4.02 9.53 -23.32
CA LEU A 206 4.87 8.76 -24.21
C LEU A 206 6.15 8.33 -23.49
N TRP A 207 6.50 7.05 -23.59
CA TRP A 207 7.86 6.58 -23.37
C TRP A 207 8.62 6.62 -24.70
N PRO A 208 9.87 7.12 -24.75
CA PRO A 208 10.74 6.85 -25.88
C PRO A 208 11.33 5.43 -25.76
N GLU A 209 11.11 4.62 -26.79
CA GLU A 209 11.76 3.32 -26.99
C GLU A 209 13.29 3.48 -26.95
N LYS A 210 13.96 2.74 -26.06
CA LYS A 210 15.39 2.50 -26.21
C LYS A 210 15.58 1.39 -27.24
N LYS A 211 16.21 1.77 -28.36
CA LYS A 211 16.70 0.84 -29.39
C LYS A 211 17.74 -0.09 -28.78
N GLU A 212 17.52 -1.39 -28.98
CA GLU A 212 18.57 -2.41 -28.88
C GLU A 212 19.65 -2.09 -29.92
N SER A 213 20.91 -2.04 -29.49
CA SER A 213 22.05 -2.06 -30.38
C SER A 213 22.84 -3.33 -30.12
N THR A 214 22.73 -4.23 -31.08
CA THR A 214 23.61 -5.37 -31.33
C THR A 214 25.08 -4.95 -31.23
N LEU A 215 25.83 -5.66 -30.40
CA LEU A 215 27.13 -6.30 -30.70
C LEU A 215 27.54 -7.17 -29.50
#